data_AF-A0A7W0GHE2-F1
#
_entry.id   AF-A0A7W0GHE2-F1
#
_cell.length_a   1.000
_cell.length_b   1.000
_cell.length_c   1.000
_cell.angle_alpha   90.00
_cell.angle_beta   90.00
_cell.angle_gamma   90.00
#
_symmetry.space_group_name_H-M   'P 1'
#
loop_
_entity.id
_entity.type
_entity.pdbx_description
1 polymer ?
#
loop_
_entity_poly.entity_id
_entity_poly.type
_entity_poly.pdbx_seq_one_letter_code
_entity_poly.pdbx_strand_id
1 'polypeptide(L)'
;MSHVTVLGSCGAWPEPGRACSGFLLGHNGLRIVLDLGYGTVARLLTALDSTVADGLDAAAIAQAFDWQALPGPAHDVGPFTLRSVDLPHFVPNAGVHLDATDLAVASTGDTGPDTALADLGRDVDLFVVEATDRAQQPGNDRARSQADAREGYDGEVLITEEGLRLDLP
;
A
#
# COMPACT_ATOMS: atom_id res chain seq x y z
N MET A 1 -1.74 -10.33 16.38
CA MET A 1 -2.88 -10.28 15.43
C MET A 1 -2.53 -9.26 14.36
N SER A 2 -2.53 -9.74 13.12
CA SER A 2 -2.10 -9.02 11.94
C SER A 2 -3.32 -8.68 11.07
N HIS A 3 -3.37 -7.49 10.50
CA HIS A 3 -4.42 -7.10 9.56
C HIS A 3 -3.95 -5.98 8.64
N VAL A 4 -4.58 -5.88 7.47
CA VAL A 4 -4.44 -4.72 6.59
C VAL A 4 -5.81 -4.05 6.41
N THR A 5 -5.83 -2.72 6.45
CA THR A 5 -7.01 -1.91 6.11
C THR A 5 -6.70 -1.06 4.89
N VAL A 6 -7.55 -1.13 3.86
CA VAL A 6 -7.42 -0.30 2.66
C VAL A 6 -7.86 1.13 3.00
N LEU A 7 -6.92 2.07 2.90
CA LEU A 7 -7.21 3.51 3.03
C LEU A 7 -7.58 4.12 1.67
N GLY A 8 -7.04 3.59 0.58
CA GLY A 8 -7.34 4.06 -0.77
C GLY A 8 -6.70 3.18 -1.84
N SER A 9 -7.29 3.21 -3.03
CA SER A 9 -6.92 2.31 -4.14
C SER A 9 -7.11 2.95 -5.53
N CYS A 10 -7.35 4.26 -5.60
CA CYS A 10 -7.36 4.96 -6.88
C CYS A 10 -5.92 5.11 -7.41
N GLY A 11 -5.75 4.85 -8.71
CA GLY A 11 -4.54 5.25 -9.43
C GLY A 11 -4.62 6.72 -9.83
N ALA A 12 -3.47 7.41 -9.83
CA ALA A 12 -3.28 8.80 -10.23
C ALA A 12 -4.03 9.88 -9.42
N TRP A 13 -5.36 9.85 -9.33
CA TRP A 13 -6.18 10.84 -8.60
C TRP A 13 -7.39 10.18 -7.91
N PRO A 14 -7.92 10.77 -6.82
CA PRO A 14 -9.08 10.21 -6.15
C PRO A 14 -10.36 10.44 -6.95
N GLU A 15 -11.18 9.41 -7.06
CA GLU A 15 -12.58 9.55 -7.47
C GLU A 15 -13.43 10.20 -6.36
N PRO A 16 -14.63 10.74 -6.67
CA PRO A 16 -15.52 11.32 -5.66
C PRO A 16 -15.76 10.35 -4.49
N GLY A 17 -15.39 10.79 -3.29
CA GLY A 17 -15.54 10.01 -2.06
C GLY A 17 -14.55 8.86 -1.91
N ARG A 18 -13.50 8.75 -2.74
CA ARG A 18 -12.45 7.72 -2.68
C ARG A 18 -11.08 8.34 -2.38
N ALA A 19 -10.03 7.52 -2.27
CA ALA A 19 -8.65 7.99 -2.05
C ALA A 19 -7.66 7.25 -2.97
N CYS A 20 -6.51 7.87 -3.24
CA CYS A 20 -5.40 7.19 -3.91
C CYS A 20 -4.76 6.12 -3.03
N SER A 21 -3.81 5.34 -3.57
CA SER A 21 -3.08 4.27 -2.87
C SER A 21 -2.74 4.60 -1.41
N GLY A 22 -3.14 3.72 -0.51
CA GLY A 22 -2.76 3.76 0.90
C GLY A 22 -3.31 2.57 1.67
N PHE A 23 -2.48 1.94 2.50
CA PHE A 23 -2.81 0.73 3.25
C PHE A 23 -2.28 0.83 4.67
N LEU A 24 -3.14 0.59 5.65
CA LEU A 24 -2.76 0.54 7.06
C LEU A 24 -2.54 -0.91 7.48
N LEU A 25 -1.28 -1.30 7.65
CA LEU A 25 -0.87 -2.56 8.24
C LEU A 25 -0.84 -2.42 9.76
N GLY A 26 -1.61 -3.25 10.46
CA GLY A 26 -1.53 -3.39 11.91
C GLY A 26 -0.99 -4.75 12.28
N HIS A 27 0.08 -4.80 13.08
CA HIS A 27 0.72 -6.03 13.51
C HIS A 27 1.21 -5.90 14.95
N ASN A 28 0.69 -6.74 15.85
CA ASN A 28 1.10 -6.81 17.25
C ASN A 28 1.18 -5.44 17.96
N GLY A 29 0.22 -4.56 17.67
CA GLY A 29 0.11 -3.21 18.23
C GLY A 29 0.89 -2.13 17.47
N LEU A 30 1.85 -2.50 16.62
CA LEU A 30 2.46 -1.59 15.66
C LEU A 30 1.50 -1.31 14.50
N ARG A 31 1.56 -0.09 13.98
CA ARG A 31 0.84 0.33 12.79
C ARG A 31 1.81 0.95 11.79
N ILE A 32 1.80 0.45 10.57
CA ILE A 32 2.61 0.94 9.44
C ILE A 32 1.64 1.35 8.34
N VAL A 33 1.87 2.52 7.74
CA VAL A 33 1.14 2.94 6.56
C VAL A 33 2.03 2.74 5.34
N LEU A 34 1.55 1.96 4.38
CA LEU A 34 2.15 1.80 3.05
C LEU A 34 1.43 2.77 2.11
N ASP A 35 2.17 3.71 1.52
CA ASP A 35 1.68 4.85 0.75
C ASP A 35 0.73 5.81 1.50
N LEU A 36 0.95 7.11 1.28
CA LEU A 36 0.08 8.19 1.75
C LEU A 36 -0.46 8.98 0.56
N GLY A 37 -1.15 8.29 -0.35
CA GLY A 37 -1.76 8.89 -1.52
C GLY A 37 -2.79 9.97 -1.18
N TYR A 38 -3.15 10.80 -2.16
CA TYR A 38 -4.12 11.88 -1.97
C TYR A 38 -5.44 11.36 -1.35
N GLY A 39 -5.88 12.00 -0.27
CA GLY A 39 -7.13 11.67 0.44
C GLY A 39 -7.01 10.54 1.47
N THR A 40 -5.85 9.91 1.63
CA THR A 40 -5.65 8.81 2.60
C THR A 40 -5.57 9.29 4.04
N VAL A 41 -5.01 10.48 4.30
CA VAL A 41 -4.81 10.99 5.67
C VAL A 41 -6.11 11.06 6.47
N ALA A 42 -7.18 11.61 5.90
CA ALA A 42 -8.48 11.68 6.59
C ALA A 42 -9.01 10.28 6.99
N ARG A 43 -8.75 9.27 6.14
CA ARG A 43 -9.12 7.88 6.40
C ARG A 43 -8.21 7.22 7.41
N LEU A 44 -6.90 7.50 7.37
CA LEU A 44 -5.96 7.06 8.38
C LEU A 44 -6.39 7.54 9.76
N LEU A 45 -6.68 8.84 9.92
CA LEU A 45 -7.12 9.40 11.20
C LEU A 45 -8.40 8.73 11.70
N THR A 46 -9.36 8.48 10.79
CA THR A 46 -10.58 7.73 11.11
C THR A 46 -10.27 6.31 11.59
N ALA A 47 -9.39 5.58 10.89
CA ALA A 47 -9.00 4.22 11.24
C ALA A 47 -8.18 4.13 12.53
N LEU A 48 -7.55 5.23 12.94
CA LEU A 48 -6.81 5.35 14.20
C LEU A 48 -7.69 5.79 15.37
N ASP A 49 -9.01 5.97 15.16
CA ASP A 49 -9.93 6.61 16.12
C ASP A 49 -9.39 7.95 16.63
N SER A 50 -8.65 8.66 15.77
CA SER A 50 -7.93 9.86 16.16
C SER A 50 -8.79 11.09 15.93
N THR A 51 -8.95 11.90 16.97
CA THR A 51 -9.69 13.16 16.91
C THR A 51 -8.78 14.32 16.50
N VAL A 52 -7.74 14.11 15.70
CA VAL A 52 -6.78 15.18 15.39
C VAL A 52 -7.55 16.39 14.88
N ALA A 53 -7.45 17.46 15.68
CA ALA A 53 -8.21 18.68 15.52
C ALA A 53 -7.87 19.35 14.18
N ASP A 54 -8.77 20.23 13.74
CA ASP A 54 -8.56 21.15 12.63
C ASP A 54 -7.11 21.66 12.56
N GLY A 55 -6.44 21.53 11.40
CA GLY A 55 -5.09 22.08 11.19
C GLY A 55 -3.98 21.10 10.81
N LEU A 56 -4.31 19.85 10.41
CA LEU A 56 -3.33 18.97 9.77
C LEU A 56 -3.02 19.48 8.35
N ASP A 57 -1.88 20.14 8.20
CA ASP A 57 -1.32 20.52 6.91
C ASP A 57 -0.04 19.71 6.59
N ALA A 58 0.50 19.89 5.38
CA ALA A 58 1.70 19.19 4.95
C ALA A 58 2.93 19.49 5.85
N ALA A 59 2.99 20.68 6.46
CA ALA A 59 4.09 21.06 7.34
C ALA A 59 4.00 20.37 8.70
N ALA A 60 2.79 20.20 9.24
CA ALA A 60 2.53 19.44 10.45
C ALA A 60 2.86 17.95 10.25
N ILE A 61 2.47 17.38 9.10
CA ILE A 61 2.86 16.00 8.70
C ILE A 61 4.38 15.90 8.64
N ALA A 62 5.06 16.79 7.90
CA ALA A 62 6.50 16.71 7.69
C ALA A 62 7.32 16.77 9.00
N GLN A 63 6.84 17.50 10.01
CA GLN A 63 7.50 17.60 11.31
C GLN A 63 7.20 16.42 12.25
N ALA A 64 6.15 15.64 11.98
CA ALA A 64 5.74 14.51 12.80
C ALA A 64 6.53 13.23 12.49
N PHE A 65 7.20 13.15 11.34
CA PHE A 65 7.92 11.96 10.88
C PHE A 65 9.44 12.17 10.86
N ASP A 66 10.17 11.13 11.23
CA ASP A 66 11.58 10.98 10.88
C ASP A 66 11.66 10.42 9.46
N TRP A 67 12.33 11.13 8.56
CA TRP A 67 12.32 10.82 7.13
C TRP A 67 13.54 9.98 6.76
N GLN A 68 13.28 8.81 6.16
CA GLN A 68 14.32 7.98 5.57
C GLN A 68 14.04 7.81 4.08
N ALA A 69 15.08 8.02 3.26
CA ALA A 69 14.97 7.87 1.81
C ALA A 69 14.92 6.39 1.43
N LEU A 70 14.05 6.06 0.48
CA LEU A 70 13.99 4.76 -0.19
C LEU A 70 14.30 4.95 -1.71
N PRO A 71 15.01 4.01 -2.35
CA PRO A 71 15.63 2.86 -1.73
C PRO A 71 16.80 3.25 -0.80
N GLY A 72 17.10 2.39 0.16
CA GLY A 72 18.17 2.58 1.13
C GLY A 72 18.60 1.27 1.80
N PRO A 73 19.62 1.32 2.66
CA PRO A 73 20.02 0.16 3.45
C PRO A 73 18.83 -0.41 4.24
N ALA A 74 18.81 -1.72 4.40
CA ALA A 74 17.83 -2.38 5.24
C ALA A 74 17.94 -1.85 6.69
N HIS A 75 16.79 -1.65 7.31
CA HIS A 75 16.71 -1.14 8.68
C HIS A 75 15.44 -1.65 9.36
N ASP A 76 15.42 -1.60 10.68
CA ASP A 76 14.29 -2.11 11.45
C ASP A 76 13.22 -1.04 11.65
N VAL A 77 11.95 -1.45 11.51
CA VAL A 77 10.75 -0.69 11.82
C VAL A 77 9.92 -1.52 12.81
N GLY A 78 10.22 -1.35 14.10
CA GLY A 78 9.65 -2.20 15.13
C GLY A 78 10.09 -3.66 14.97
N PRO A 79 9.18 -4.64 14.85
CA PRO A 79 9.52 -6.05 14.66
C PRO A 79 9.86 -6.41 13.21
N PHE A 80 9.69 -5.48 12.26
CA PHE A 80 9.97 -5.72 10.85
C PHE A 80 11.37 -5.27 10.48
N THR A 81 12.08 -6.05 9.69
CA THR A 81 13.18 -5.56 8.86
C THR A 81 12.60 -5.06 7.54
N LEU A 82 12.77 -3.77 7.25
CA LEU A 82 12.39 -3.14 6.00
C LEU A 82 13.53 -3.27 4.99
N ARG A 83 13.20 -3.79 3.80
CA ARG A 83 14.05 -3.76 2.61
C ARG A 83 13.34 -2.97 1.51
N SER A 84 14.12 -2.31 0.68
CA SER A 84 13.61 -1.57 -0.47
C SER A 84 14.35 -1.96 -1.75
N VAL A 85 13.62 -1.99 -2.86
CA VAL A 85 14.12 -2.40 -4.17
C VAL A 85 13.77 -1.32 -5.18
N ASP A 86 14.76 -0.82 -5.93
CA ASP A 86 14.50 0.08 -7.06
C ASP A 86 13.66 -0.66 -8.12
N LEU A 87 12.57 -0.03 -8.52
CA LEU A 87 11.66 -0.58 -9.51
C LEU A 87 11.47 0.40 -10.67
N PRO A 88 11.32 -0.09 -11.92
CA PRO A 88 11.22 0.78 -13.07
C PRO A 88 9.91 1.57 -13.03
N HIS A 89 10.00 2.89 -13.12
CA HIS A 89 8.85 3.76 -13.25
C HIS A 89 9.27 5.11 -13.88
N PHE A 90 8.31 5.93 -14.33
CA PHE A 90 8.61 7.21 -14.99
C PHE A 90 9.29 8.23 -14.06
N VAL A 91 9.02 8.12 -12.75
CA VAL A 91 9.74 8.77 -11.66
C VAL A 91 10.30 7.70 -10.72
N PRO A 92 11.29 8.00 -9.84
CA PRO A 92 11.81 7.01 -8.90
C PRO A 92 10.70 6.35 -8.07
N ASN A 93 10.71 5.03 -8.01
CA ASN A 93 9.83 4.22 -7.18
C ASN A 93 10.65 3.12 -6.49
N ALA A 94 10.30 2.83 -5.24
CA ALA A 94 10.93 1.78 -4.45
C ALA A 94 9.87 0.78 -3.97
N GLY A 95 9.98 -0.46 -4.42
CA GLY A 95 9.23 -1.57 -3.82
C GLY A 95 9.67 -1.77 -2.39
N VAL A 96 8.73 -2.07 -1.50
CA VAL A 96 8.96 -2.24 -0.05
C VAL A 96 8.67 -3.69 0.32
N HIS A 97 9.58 -4.29 1.09
CA HIS A 97 9.39 -5.60 1.72
C HIS A 97 9.60 -5.46 3.23
N LEU A 98 8.61 -5.89 4.00
CA LEU A 98 8.63 -5.91 5.46
C LEU A 98 8.63 -7.37 5.93
N ASP A 99 9.68 -7.76 6.65
CA ASP A 99 9.87 -9.13 7.14
C ASP A 99 9.88 -9.13 8.67
N ALA A 100 8.92 -9.80 9.29
CA ALA A 100 8.90 -10.13 10.71
C ALA A 100 8.88 -11.65 10.88
N THR A 101 9.13 -12.13 12.11
CA THR A 101 9.22 -13.57 12.41
C THR A 101 7.98 -14.36 12.02
N ASP A 102 6.80 -13.74 12.10
CA ASP A 102 5.48 -14.35 11.89
C ASP A 102 4.65 -13.66 10.80
N LEU A 103 5.22 -12.68 10.08
CA LEU A 103 4.52 -11.98 8.99
C LEU A 103 5.50 -11.36 7.99
N ALA A 104 5.28 -11.62 6.71
CA ALA A 104 5.96 -10.93 5.61
C ALA A 104 4.97 -10.21 4.70
N VAL A 105 5.23 -8.94 4.37
CA VAL A 105 4.37 -8.11 3.52
C VAL A 105 5.23 -7.37 2.50
N ALA A 106 4.82 -7.34 1.24
CA ALA A 106 5.45 -6.52 0.21
C ALA A 106 4.47 -5.58 -0.49
N SER A 107 4.97 -4.46 -0.98
CA SER A 107 4.24 -3.50 -1.83
C SER A 107 5.12 -3.04 -2.99
N THR A 108 4.57 -2.96 -4.20
CA THR A 108 5.32 -2.54 -5.38
C THR A 108 5.46 -1.02 -5.52
N GLY A 109 4.52 -0.24 -4.99
CA GLY A 109 4.29 1.12 -5.53
C GLY A 109 3.94 1.06 -7.02
N ASP A 110 4.07 2.18 -7.74
CA ASP A 110 3.83 2.23 -9.19
C ASP A 110 5.06 1.70 -9.97
N THR A 111 4.86 0.78 -10.90
CA THR A 111 5.98 0.15 -11.60
C THR A 111 5.63 -0.49 -12.94
N GLY A 112 6.58 -0.45 -13.88
CA GLY A 112 6.54 -1.28 -15.07
C GLY A 112 6.93 -2.74 -14.79
N PRO A 113 6.79 -3.63 -15.78
CA PRO A 113 7.20 -5.03 -15.64
C PRO A 113 8.70 -5.16 -15.37
N ASP A 114 9.07 -5.91 -14.33
CA ASP A 114 10.45 -6.24 -13.99
C ASP A 114 10.55 -7.62 -13.32
N THR A 115 11.66 -8.32 -13.49
CA THR A 115 11.93 -9.59 -12.79
C THR A 115 12.09 -9.41 -11.28
N ALA A 116 12.51 -8.23 -10.81
CA ALA A 116 12.67 -7.92 -9.40
C ALA A 116 11.35 -8.03 -8.60
N LEU A 117 10.19 -7.91 -9.27
CA LEU A 117 8.88 -8.08 -8.63
C LEU A 117 8.68 -9.49 -8.08
N ALA A 118 9.24 -10.51 -8.76
CA ALA A 118 9.14 -11.89 -8.30
C ALA A 118 9.93 -12.13 -7.02
N ASP A 119 11.08 -11.46 -6.86
CA ASP A 119 11.89 -11.56 -5.65
C ASP A 119 11.33 -10.67 -4.53
N LEU A 120 10.76 -9.52 -4.86
CA LEU A 120 10.09 -8.64 -3.91
C LEU A 120 8.91 -9.34 -3.21
N GLY A 121 8.06 -10.03 -3.98
CA GLY A 121 6.88 -10.73 -3.47
C GLY A 121 7.11 -12.20 -3.09
N ARG A 122 8.37 -12.67 -3.06
CA ARG A 122 8.67 -14.05 -2.72
C ARG A 122 8.39 -14.30 -1.24
N ASP A 123 7.69 -15.40 -0.95
CA ASP A 123 7.42 -15.90 0.41
C ASP A 123 6.74 -14.89 1.34
N VAL A 124 6.00 -13.91 0.80
CA VAL A 124 5.21 -12.97 1.59
C VAL A 124 3.80 -13.50 1.85
N ASP A 125 3.23 -13.17 3.01
CA ASP A 125 1.84 -13.46 3.36
C ASP A 125 0.86 -12.51 2.67
N LEU A 126 1.32 -11.29 2.34
CA LEU A 126 0.56 -10.30 1.57
C LEU A 126 1.47 -9.60 0.56
N PHE A 127 1.06 -9.60 -0.71
CA PHE A 127 1.71 -8.82 -1.76
C PHE A 127 0.74 -7.80 -2.35
N VAL A 128 0.99 -6.52 -2.11
CA VAL A 128 0.25 -5.40 -2.71
C VAL A 128 0.91 -5.04 -4.03
N VAL A 129 0.20 -5.27 -5.13
CA VAL A 129 0.73 -5.07 -6.49
C VAL A 129 -0.14 -4.04 -7.19
N GLU A 130 0.49 -3.04 -7.80
CA GLU A 130 -0.22 -2.11 -8.68
C GLU A 130 -0.81 -2.85 -9.90
N ALA A 131 -1.93 -2.37 -10.41
CA ALA A 131 -2.62 -3.00 -11.53
C ALA A 131 -3.17 -1.94 -12.50
N THR A 132 -2.40 -0.89 -12.73
CA THR A 132 -2.79 0.18 -13.64
C THR A 132 -2.61 -0.30 -15.07
N ASP A 133 -3.66 -0.18 -15.90
CA ASP A 133 -3.57 -0.51 -17.32
C ASP A 133 -2.50 0.35 -18.01
N ARG A 134 -1.78 -0.26 -18.97
CA ARG A 134 -0.74 0.40 -19.76
C ARG A 134 -1.25 1.64 -20.49
N ALA A 135 -2.53 1.64 -20.90
CA ALA A 135 -3.14 2.79 -21.55
C ALA A 135 -3.72 3.84 -20.58
N GLN A 136 -3.65 3.59 -19.26
CA GLN A 136 -4.15 4.45 -18.19
C GLN A 136 -5.55 5.04 -18.49
N GLN A 137 -6.45 4.18 -18.96
CA GLN A 137 -7.77 4.64 -19.40
C GLN A 137 -8.57 5.18 -18.22
N PRO A 138 -9.22 6.36 -18.36
CA PRO A 138 -10.11 6.88 -17.32
C PRO A 138 -11.29 5.95 -17.06
N GLY A 139 -11.67 5.83 -15.79
CA GLY A 139 -12.77 4.97 -15.35
C GLY A 139 -12.29 3.54 -15.15
N ASN A 140 -11.89 3.21 -13.92
CA ASN A 140 -11.61 1.83 -13.59
C ASN A 140 -12.94 1.05 -13.61
N ASP A 141 -13.19 0.26 -14.65
CA ASP A 141 -14.25 -0.73 -14.55
C ASP A 141 -13.78 -1.82 -13.59
N ARG A 142 -14.01 -1.60 -12.30
CA ARG A 142 -13.57 -2.49 -11.22
C ARG A 142 -14.19 -3.88 -11.39
N ALA A 143 -15.42 -3.96 -11.89
CA ALA A 143 -16.08 -5.24 -12.15
C ALA A 143 -15.37 -6.01 -13.27
N ARG A 144 -14.96 -5.31 -14.33
CA ARG A 144 -14.12 -5.88 -15.37
C ARG A 144 -12.75 -6.29 -14.84
N SER A 145 -12.05 -5.43 -14.08
CA SER A 145 -10.77 -5.80 -13.46
C SER A 145 -10.88 -7.04 -12.57
N GLN A 146 -11.98 -7.19 -11.83
CA GLN A 146 -12.26 -8.39 -11.04
C GLN A 146 -12.48 -9.63 -11.91
N ALA A 147 -13.23 -9.47 -13.01
CA ALA A 147 -13.49 -10.56 -13.95
C ALA A 147 -12.19 -11.02 -14.61
N ASP A 148 -11.41 -10.09 -15.15
CA ASP A 148 -10.10 -10.34 -15.77
C ASP A 148 -9.16 -11.04 -14.76
N ALA A 149 -9.14 -10.62 -13.49
CA ALA A 149 -8.35 -11.28 -12.45
C ALA A 149 -8.82 -12.72 -12.16
N ARG A 150 -10.13 -12.98 -12.13
CA ARG A 150 -10.72 -14.32 -11.94
C ARG A 150 -10.45 -15.28 -13.10
N GLU A 151 -10.13 -14.77 -14.29
CA GLU A 151 -9.73 -15.62 -15.42
C GLU A 151 -8.32 -16.19 -15.23
N GLY A 152 -7.46 -15.51 -14.47
CA GLY A 152 -6.05 -15.88 -14.27
C GLY A 152 -5.69 -16.36 -12.86
N TYR A 153 -6.59 -16.23 -11.87
CA TYR A 153 -6.36 -16.61 -10.48
C TYR A 153 -7.52 -17.42 -9.92
N ASP A 154 -7.22 -18.65 -9.52
CA ASP A 154 -8.20 -19.61 -9.00
C ASP A 154 -8.59 -19.37 -7.52
N GLY A 155 -7.94 -18.40 -6.85
CA GLY A 155 -8.21 -18.05 -5.47
C GLY A 155 -9.31 -17.00 -5.30
N GLU A 156 -9.48 -16.52 -4.05
CA GLU A 156 -10.42 -15.44 -3.76
C GLU A 156 -9.97 -14.13 -4.41
N VAL A 157 -10.87 -13.48 -5.15
CA VAL A 157 -10.66 -12.16 -5.75
C VAL A 157 -11.63 -11.18 -5.14
N LEU A 158 -11.09 -10.26 -4.34
CA LEU A 158 -11.81 -9.16 -3.71
C LEU A 158 -11.55 -7.85 -4.45
N ILE A 159 -12.48 -6.92 -4.28
CA ILE A 159 -12.35 -5.56 -4.80
C ILE A 159 -11.82 -4.68 -3.66
N THR A 160 -10.70 -3.99 -3.89
CA THR A 160 -10.02 -3.15 -2.88
C THR A 160 -10.81 -1.87 -2.59
N GLU A 161 -11.82 -1.98 -1.74
CA GLU A 161 -12.64 -0.85 -1.28
C GLU A 161 -12.05 -0.18 -0.05
N GLU A 162 -12.17 1.14 0.02
CA GLU A 162 -11.80 1.89 1.22
C GLU A 162 -12.56 1.38 2.44
N GLY A 163 -11.82 0.99 3.49
CA GLY A 163 -12.36 0.37 4.69
C GLY A 163 -12.40 -1.16 4.66
N LEU A 164 -12.13 -1.80 3.51
CA LEU A 164 -11.91 -3.25 3.46
C LEU A 164 -10.78 -3.60 4.43
N ARG A 165 -11.05 -4.58 5.30
CA ARG A 165 -10.09 -5.11 6.25
C ARG A 165 -9.90 -6.59 6.02
N LEU A 166 -8.65 -7.01 5.90
CA LEU A 166 -8.26 -8.41 5.78
C LEU A 166 -7.43 -8.78 7.00
N ASP A 167 -7.80 -9.86 7.66
CA ASP A 167 -6.97 -10.45 8.70
C ASP A 167 -5.85 -11.26 8.04
N LEU A 168 -4.64 -11.09 8.55
CA LEU A 168 -3.43 -11.77 8.10
C LEU A 168 -3.05 -12.83 9.14
N PRO A 169 -2.18 -13.80 8.78
CA PRO A 169 -1.66 -14.82 9.72
C PRO A 169 -1.16 -14.26 11.07
#